data_AF-A0A1B8Y355-F1
#
_entry.id   AF-A0A1B8Y355-F1
#
_cell.length_a   1.000
_cell.length_b   1.000
_cell.length_c   1.000
_cell.angle_alpha   90.00
_cell.angle_beta   90.00
_cell.angle_gamma   90.00
#
_symmetry.space_group_name_H-M   'P 1'
#
loop_
_entity.id
_entity.type
_entity.pdbx_description
1 polymer ?
#
loop_
_entity_poly.entity_id
_entity_poly.type
_entity_poly.pdbx_seq_one_letter_code
_entity_poly.pdbx_strand_id
1 'polypeptide(L)'
;ISYGATDPSLSDRVAFPYVYRTVQSDEEEYIALCKLLKYFGWNWIGIIQFDDYVGYQNHQLLVKYLSREGICVAFTIKLTTTPKENAPKQRLIRKSSTDIIIICGDGGALSSQALFD
;
A
#
# COMPACT_ATOMS: atom_id res chain seq x y z
N ILE A 1 16.03 -12.04 19.57
CA ILE A 1 16.30 -10.85 18.72
C ILE A 1 16.09 -11.28 17.27
N SER A 2 15.17 -10.66 16.55
CA SER A 2 14.85 -10.94 15.14
C SER A 2 15.41 -9.85 14.24
N TYR A 3 15.91 -10.23 13.06
CA TYR A 3 16.52 -9.34 12.07
C TYR A 3 15.64 -9.09 10.84
N GLY A 4 14.44 -9.68 10.79
CA GLY A 4 13.56 -9.57 9.61
C GLY A 4 12.07 -9.71 9.92
N ALA A 5 11.67 -9.79 11.19
CA ALA A 5 10.25 -9.85 11.54
C ALA A 5 9.67 -8.44 11.63
N THR A 6 8.85 -8.07 10.65
CA THR A 6 8.28 -6.71 10.52
C THR A 6 6.82 -6.62 10.95
N ASP A 7 6.15 -7.76 11.19
CA ASP A 7 4.75 -7.85 11.64
C ASP A 7 4.46 -6.90 12.82
N PRO A 8 3.45 -6.02 12.71
CA PRO A 8 3.09 -5.06 13.76
C PRO A 8 2.71 -5.69 15.10
N SER A 9 2.12 -6.89 15.11
CA SER A 9 1.71 -7.59 16.33
C SER A 9 2.87 -7.86 17.28
N LEU A 10 4.09 -8.00 16.76
CA LEU A 10 5.31 -8.22 17.55
C LEU A 10 5.73 -6.99 18.37
N SER A 11 5.05 -5.86 18.20
CA SER A 11 5.22 -4.67 19.05
C SER A 11 4.43 -4.76 20.36
N ASP A 12 3.47 -5.68 20.48
CA ASP A 12 2.70 -5.88 21.71
C ASP A 12 3.57 -6.55 22.79
N ARG A 13 3.96 -5.77 23.80
CA ARG A 13 4.78 -6.23 24.92
C ARG A 13 4.03 -7.06 25.94
N VAL A 14 2.69 -7.03 25.94
CA VAL A 14 1.86 -7.88 26.80
C VAL A 14 1.81 -9.29 26.21
N ALA A 15 1.53 -9.40 24.91
CA ALA A 15 1.52 -10.69 24.21
C ALA A 15 2.93 -11.26 23.98
N PHE A 16 3.92 -10.40 23.67
CA PHE A 16 5.29 -10.79 23.30
C PHE A 16 6.37 -10.09 24.14
N PRO A 17 6.43 -10.33 25.48
CA PRO A 17 7.33 -9.60 26.38
C PRO A 17 8.83 -9.81 26.09
N TYR A 18 9.21 -10.95 25.49
CA TYR A 18 10.61 -11.32 25.24
C TYR A 18 11.04 -11.21 23.77
N VAL A 19 10.15 -10.74 22.88
CA VAL A 19 10.48 -10.54 21.47
C VAL A 19 11.14 -9.19 21.29
N TYR A 20 12.32 -9.17 20.67
CA TYR A 20 13.04 -7.96 20.27
C TYR A 20 13.36 -8.05 18.79
N ARG A 21 13.34 -6.93 18.08
CA ARG A 21 13.65 -6.85 16.65
C ARG A 21 14.55 -5.67 16.34
N THR A 22 15.41 -5.83 15.34
CA THR A 22 16.32 -4.77 14.83
C THR A 22 15.76 -4.04 13.62
N VAL A 23 14.59 -4.45 13.14
CA VAL A 23 13.87 -3.84 12.01
C VAL A 23 12.63 -3.13 12.51
N GLN A 24 12.17 -2.12 11.76
CA GLN A 24 10.95 -1.40 12.06
C GLN A 24 9.70 -2.25 11.78
N SER A 25 8.57 -1.76 12.29
CA SER A 25 7.27 -2.31 11.94
C SER A 25 6.86 -1.96 10.53
N ASP A 26 6.06 -2.82 9.90
CA ASP A 26 5.39 -2.50 8.63
C ASP A 26 4.55 -1.22 8.73
N GLU A 27 4.09 -0.84 9.94
CA GLU A 27 3.36 0.42 10.15
C GLU A 27 4.21 1.69 9.95
N GLU A 28 5.52 1.62 10.22
CA GLU A 28 6.42 2.78 10.05
C GLU A 28 6.58 3.15 8.57
N GLU A 29 6.43 2.18 7.66
CA GLU A 29 6.46 2.40 6.21
C GLU A 29 5.34 3.36 5.79
N TYR A 30 4.12 3.18 6.31
CA TYR A 30 2.98 4.06 6.00
C TYR A 30 3.17 5.48 6.56
N ILE A 31 3.79 5.61 7.73
CA ILE A 31 4.10 6.91 8.33
C ILE A 31 5.14 7.65 7.46
N ALA A 32 6.19 6.96 7.05
CA ALA A 32 7.21 7.51 6.16
C ALA A 32 6.61 7.93 4.81
N LEU A 33 5.75 7.08 4.23
CA LEU A 33 5.05 7.37 2.97
C LEU A 33 4.17 8.62 3.10
N CYS A 34 3.37 8.73 4.15
CA CYS A 34 2.53 9.93 4.33
C CYS A 34 3.37 11.20 4.49
N LYS A 35 4.49 11.15 5.22
CA LYS A 35 5.43 12.28 5.33
C LYS A 35 6.01 12.67 3.97
N LEU A 36 6.36 11.69 3.14
CA LEU A 36 6.85 11.92 1.78
C LEU A 36 5.80 12.63 0.93
N LEU A 37 4.57 12.12 0.91
CA LEU A 37 3.47 12.70 0.14
C LEU A 37 3.20 14.16 0.56
N LYS A 38 3.18 14.43 1.88
CA LYS A 38 3.01 15.79 2.39
C LYS A 38 4.15 16.72 2.04
N TYR A 39 5.39 16.24 2.10
CA TYR A 39 6.57 17.02 1.75
C TYR A 39 6.49 17.55 0.31
N PHE A 40 5.98 16.74 -0.62
CA PHE A 40 5.77 17.13 -2.02
C PHE A 40 4.41 17.80 -2.29
N GLY A 41 3.54 17.93 -1.28
CA GLY A 41 2.21 18.52 -1.43
C GLY A 41 1.22 17.65 -2.20
N TRP A 42 1.46 16.35 -2.32
CA TRP A 42 0.57 15.42 -3.01
C TRP A 42 -0.58 14.98 -2.11
N ASN A 43 -1.73 15.64 -2.29
CA ASN A 43 -2.94 15.37 -1.51
C ASN A 43 -3.98 14.53 -2.27
N TRP A 44 -3.73 14.20 -3.54
CA TRP A 44 -4.64 13.45 -4.39
C TRP A 44 -3.90 12.26 -4.98
N ILE A 45 -4.18 11.05 -4.49
CA ILE A 45 -3.44 9.84 -4.87
C ILE A 45 -4.37 8.72 -5.36
N GLY A 46 -3.88 7.91 -6.29
CA GLY A 46 -4.53 6.68 -6.72
C GLY A 46 -3.98 5.49 -5.95
N ILE A 47 -4.80 4.49 -5.68
CA ILE A 47 -4.35 3.23 -5.09
C ILE A 47 -4.67 2.07 -6.03
N ILE A 48 -3.68 1.21 -6.23
CA ILE A 48 -3.83 -0.09 -6.87
C ILE A 48 -3.59 -1.13 -5.79
N GLN A 49 -4.56 -1.99 -5.51
CA GLN A 49 -4.39 -3.11 -4.59
C GLN A 49 -4.47 -4.43 -5.35
N PHE A 50 -3.71 -5.43 -4.93
CA PHE A 50 -3.94 -6.80 -5.37
C PHE A 50 -5.20 -7.37 -4.68
N ASP A 51 -5.92 -8.24 -5.37
CA ASP A 51 -7.15 -8.89 -4.88
C ASP A 51 -6.82 -10.15 -4.09
N ASP A 52 -6.01 -9.98 -3.06
CA ASP A 52 -5.65 -11.00 -2.08
C ASP A 52 -5.78 -10.45 -0.65
N TYR A 53 -5.66 -11.35 0.34
CA TYR A 53 -5.83 -10.98 1.74
C TYR A 53 -4.78 -9.95 2.20
N VAL A 54 -3.53 -10.11 1.76
CA VAL A 54 -2.41 -9.22 2.09
C VAL A 54 -2.64 -7.83 1.49
N GLY A 55 -2.99 -7.74 0.21
CA GLY A 55 -3.33 -6.50 -0.48
C GLY A 55 -4.52 -5.78 0.16
N TYR A 56 -5.55 -6.52 0.58
CA TYR A 56 -6.68 -5.95 1.31
C TYR A 56 -6.27 -5.36 2.67
N GLN A 57 -5.49 -6.09 3.47
CA GLN A 57 -5.03 -5.62 4.78
C GLN A 57 -4.13 -4.37 4.64
N ASN A 58 -3.20 -4.39 3.69
CA ASN A 58 -2.30 -3.28 3.41
C ASN A 58 -3.07 -2.04 2.92
N HIS A 59 -4.06 -2.22 2.04
CA HIS A 59 -4.93 -1.13 1.59
C HIS A 59 -5.67 -0.48 2.76
N GLN A 60 -6.24 -1.27 3.67
CA GLN A 60 -6.97 -0.74 4.83
C GLN A 60 -6.06 0.09 5.75
N LEU A 61 -4.85 -0.39 6.01
CA LEU A 61 -3.85 0.35 6.80
C LEU A 61 -3.42 1.63 6.08
N LEU A 62 -3.09 1.56 4.80
CA LEU A 62 -2.69 2.71 4.01
C LEU A 62 -3.77 3.80 4.02
N VAL A 63 -5.02 3.46 3.70
CA VAL A 63 -6.14 4.42 3.69
C VAL A 63 -6.35 5.06 5.06
N LYS A 64 -6.20 4.29 6.14
CA LYS A 64 -6.29 4.81 7.52
C LYS A 64 -5.21 5.88 7.77
N TYR A 65 -3.97 5.61 7.40
CA TYR A 65 -2.85 6.54 7.60
C TYR A 65 -2.96 7.79 6.71
N LEU A 66 -3.32 7.62 5.43
CA LEU A 66 -3.54 8.75 4.50
C LEU A 66 -4.66 9.67 4.99
N SER A 67 -5.79 9.09 5.42
CA SER A 67 -6.94 9.84 5.93
C SER A 67 -6.59 10.64 7.17
N ARG A 68 -5.78 10.05 8.08
CA ARG A 68 -5.28 10.74 9.28
C ARG A 68 -4.43 11.96 8.94
N GLU A 69 -3.71 11.92 7.82
CA GLU A 69 -2.82 12.99 7.38
C GLU A 69 -3.48 14.00 6.44
N GLY A 70 -4.77 13.80 6.10
CA GLY A 70 -5.55 14.68 5.23
C GLY A 70 -5.32 14.45 3.73
N ILE A 71 -4.79 13.29 3.35
CA ILE A 71 -4.54 12.92 1.95
C ILE A 71 -5.75 12.16 1.40
N CYS A 72 -6.24 12.58 0.24
CA CYS A 72 -7.42 12.00 -0.40
C CYS A 72 -7.04 10.92 -1.42
N VAL A 73 -7.85 9.85 -1.42
CA VAL A 73 -7.75 8.77 -2.40
C VAL A 73 -8.72 9.04 -3.54
N ALA A 74 -8.19 9.28 -4.74
CA ALA A 74 -8.96 9.58 -5.95
C ALA A 74 -9.71 8.35 -6.46
N PHE A 75 -9.05 7.20 -6.41
CA PHE A 75 -9.60 5.91 -6.82
C PHE A 75 -8.83 4.78 -6.15
N THR A 76 -9.51 3.66 -5.92
CA THR A 76 -8.90 2.38 -5.59
C THR A 76 -9.26 1.37 -6.67
N ILE A 77 -8.26 0.72 -7.25
CA ILE A 77 -8.43 -0.33 -8.25
C ILE A 77 -7.90 -1.64 -7.70
N LYS A 78 -8.74 -2.68 -7.75
CA LYS A 78 -8.32 -4.05 -7.40
C LYS A 78 -7.79 -4.76 -8.62
N LEU A 79 -6.58 -5.29 -8.59
CA LEU A 79 -6.01 -6.13 -9.64
C LEU A 79 -6.09 -7.60 -9.26
N THR A 80 -6.55 -8.40 -10.20
CA THR A 80 -6.54 -9.87 -10.09
C THR A 80 -5.37 -10.42 -10.89
N THR A 81 -5.06 -11.70 -10.74
CA THR A 81 -4.00 -12.37 -11.53
C THR A 81 -4.43 -12.60 -13.00
N THR A 82 -5.68 -12.33 -13.35
CA THR A 82 -6.27 -12.56 -14.67
C THR A 82 -6.22 -11.27 -15.52
N PRO A 83 -5.36 -11.18 -16.56
CA PRO A 83 -5.19 -9.94 -17.34
C PRO A 83 -6.48 -9.44 -18.01
N LYS A 84 -7.38 -10.36 -18.39
CA LYS A 84 -8.68 -10.02 -19.01
C LYS A 84 -9.59 -9.19 -18.10
N GLU A 85 -9.54 -9.44 -16.79
CA GLU A 85 -10.33 -8.69 -15.80
C GLU A 85 -9.72 -7.32 -15.48
N ASN A 86 -8.42 -7.16 -15.75
CA ASN A 86 -7.68 -5.92 -15.50
C ASN A 86 -7.74 -4.94 -16.67
N ALA A 87 -7.93 -5.41 -17.91
CA ALA A 87 -8.07 -4.57 -19.11
C ALA A 87 -9.09 -3.41 -18.97
N PRO A 88 -10.33 -3.60 -18.46
CA PRO A 88 -11.25 -2.48 -18.27
C PRO A 88 -10.77 -1.49 -17.19
N LYS A 89 -10.00 -1.96 -16.20
CA LYS A 89 -9.49 -1.17 -15.09
C LYS A 89 -8.31 -0.28 -15.52
N GLN A 90 -7.47 -0.74 -16.44
CA GLN A 90 -6.40 0.08 -17.03
C GLN A 90 -6.95 1.35 -17.69
N ARG A 91 -8.12 1.27 -18.33
CA ARG A 91 -8.78 2.44 -18.93
C ARG A 91 -9.22 3.47 -17.89
N LEU A 92 -9.57 3.04 -16.68
CA LEU A 92 -9.91 3.95 -15.58
C LEU A 92 -8.66 4.68 -15.08
N ILE A 93 -7.52 3.98 -14.96
CA ILE A 93 -6.23 4.58 -14.58
C ILE A 93 -5.84 5.67 -15.57
N ARG A 94 -5.84 5.35 -16.88
CA ARG A 94 -5.45 6.30 -17.94
C ARG A 94 -6.35 7.53 -18.05
N LYS A 95 -7.60 7.43 -17.61
CA LYS A 95 -8.54 8.57 -17.61
C LYS A 95 -8.43 9.44 -16.36
N SER A 96 -7.75 8.97 -15.32
CA SER A 96 -7.60 9.72 -14.08
C SER A 96 -6.58 10.84 -14.25
N SER A 97 -6.83 11.99 -13.62
CA SER A 97 -5.91 13.14 -13.57
C SER A 97 -4.90 13.01 -12.42
N THR A 98 -4.63 11.80 -11.95
CA THR A 98 -3.83 11.55 -10.74
C THR A 98 -2.43 11.13 -11.13
N ASP A 99 -1.44 11.92 -10.74
CA ASP A 99 -0.03 11.68 -11.10
C ASP A 99 0.67 10.68 -10.17
N ILE A 100 0.17 10.52 -8.94
CA ILE A 100 0.78 9.66 -7.92
C ILE A 100 -0.11 8.45 -7.67
N ILE A 101 0.46 7.27 -7.92
CA ILE A 101 -0.22 5.99 -7.73
C ILE A 101 0.61 5.14 -6.75
N ILE A 102 -0.05 4.64 -5.71
CA ILE A 102 0.54 3.71 -4.75
C ILE A 102 0.03 2.30 -5.03
N ILE A 103 0.94 1.34 -5.10
CA ILE A 103 0.63 -0.07 -5.34
C ILE A 103 0.76 -0.85 -4.02
N CYS A 104 -0.27 -1.61 -3.66
CA CYS A 104 -0.39 -2.35 -2.41
C CYS A 104 -0.51 -3.86 -2.66
N GLY A 105 0.46 -4.63 -2.19
CA GLY A 105 0.49 -6.10 -2.21
C GLY A 105 1.77 -6.66 -2.83
N ASP A 106 1.89 -7.98 -2.86
CA ASP A 106 3.07 -8.67 -3.41
C ASP A 106 2.99 -8.73 -4.95
N GLY A 107 3.90 -8.02 -5.60
CA GLY A 107 3.99 -7.88 -7.06
C GLY A 107 4.54 -9.09 -7.80
N GLY A 108 4.78 -10.23 -7.13
CA GLY A 108 5.33 -11.44 -7.75
C GLY A 108 4.61 -11.92 -9.02
N ALA A 109 3.36 -11.49 -9.26
CA ALA A 109 2.56 -11.90 -10.41
C ALA A 109 2.41 -10.86 -11.54
N LEU A 110 2.78 -9.58 -11.35
CA LEU A 110 2.61 -8.55 -12.39
C LEU A 110 3.85 -7.66 -12.45
N SER A 111 4.58 -7.69 -13.57
CA SER A 111 5.62 -6.70 -13.81
C SER A 111 4.98 -5.31 -13.87
N SER A 112 5.63 -4.32 -13.25
CA SER A 112 5.21 -2.91 -13.32
C SER A 112 5.02 -2.43 -14.75
N GLN A 113 5.72 -3.03 -15.72
CA GLN A 113 5.57 -2.81 -17.16
C GLN A 113 4.13 -3.08 -17.65
N ALA A 114 3.50 -4.18 -17.22
CA ALA A 114 2.19 -4.61 -17.71
C ALA A 114 1.01 -3.73 -17.24
N LEU A 115 1.25 -2.80 -16.29
CA LEU A 115 0.22 -1.91 -15.78
C LEU A 115 0.14 -0.57 -16.51
N PHE A 116 1.22 -0.15 -17.17
CA PHE A 116 1.35 1.18 -17.76
C PHE A 116 1.64 1.19 -19.27
N ASP A 117 1.97 0.04 -19.88
CA ASP A 117 1.99 -0.14 -21.34
C ASP A 117 0.56 -0.18 -21.94
#